data_AF-A0A292QNR5-F1
#
_entry.id   AF-A0A292QNR5-F1
#
_cell.length_a   1.000
_cell.length_b   1.000
_cell.length_c   1.000
_cell.angle_alpha   90.00
_cell.angle_beta   90.00
_cell.angle_gamma   90.00
#
_symmetry.space_group_name_H-M   'P 1'
#
loop_
_entity.id
_entity.type
_entity.pdbx_description
1 polymer ?
#
loop_
_entity_poly.entity_id
_entity_poly.type
_entity_poly.pdbx_seq_one_letter_code
_entity_poly.pdbx_strand_id
1 'polypeptide(L)'
;MGLLTSQIRLMYLQQQRLDLEYKIQLITQTKMGLSQSVSDLMQVGNDYDPESPTTKLLQQRQAKLKVLEQKLDMQMQEYQNRLKMIDAEYDSCQSMMDKNIQSSFKYSS
;
A
#
# COMPACT_ATOMS: atom_id res chain seq x y z
N MET A 1 4.24 -24.94 24.95
CA MET A 1 4.13 -24.60 23.51
C MET A 1 3.56 -23.19 23.24
N GLY A 2 3.47 -22.30 24.24
CA GLY A 2 2.57 -21.13 24.23
C GLY A 2 3.21 -19.72 24.34
N LEU A 3 4.48 -19.57 23.97
CA LEU A 3 5.15 -18.25 23.93
C LEU A 3 6.05 -18.13 22.70
N LEU A 4 6.91 -19.12 22.45
CA LEU A 4 7.76 -19.17 21.25
C LEU A 4 6.95 -19.18 19.95
N THR A 5 5.86 -19.94 19.90
CA THR A 5 4.94 -19.98 18.73
C THR A 5 4.24 -18.64 18.52
N SER A 6 3.84 -17.97 19.61
CA SER A 6 3.27 -16.61 19.60
C SER A 6 4.29 -15.59 19.09
N GLN A 7 5.55 -15.71 19.52
CA GLN A 7 6.65 -14.86 19.07
C GLN A 7 6.92 -15.02 17.57
N ILE A 8 6.96 -16.27 17.07
CA ILE A 8 7.14 -16.58 15.64
C ILE A 8 5.99 -15.98 14.82
N ARG A 9 4.74 -16.09 15.30
CA ARG A 9 3.58 -15.49 14.62
C ARG A 9 3.68 -13.97 14.57
N LEU A 10 4.04 -13.32 15.68
CA LEU A 10 4.24 -11.87 15.72
C LEU A 10 5.33 -11.41 14.76
N MET A 11 6.45 -12.15 14.68
CA MET A 11 7.53 -11.87 13.74
C MET A 11 7.04 -11.96 12.29
N TYR A 12 6.25 -12.99 11.96
CA TYR A 12 5.69 -13.16 10.63
C TYR A 12 4.70 -12.04 10.26
N LEU A 13 3.79 -11.70 11.18
CA LEU A 13 2.85 -10.59 10.99
C LEU A 13 3.59 -9.26 10.82
N GLN A 14 4.63 -9.00 11.62
CA GLN A 14 5.47 -7.81 11.49
C GLN A 14 6.16 -7.74 10.12
N GLN A 15 6.69 -8.86 9.62
CA GLN A 15 7.28 -8.90 8.29
C GLN A 15 6.26 -8.57 7.20
N GLN A 16 5.03 -9.10 7.31
CA GLN A 16 3.96 -8.78 6.36
C GLN A 16 3.54 -7.31 6.42
N ARG A 17 3.50 -6.69 7.61
CA ARG A 17 3.23 -5.25 7.76
C ARG A 17 4.25 -4.42 7.00
N LEU A 18 5.54 -4.69 7.22
CA LEU A 18 6.64 -3.98 6.57
C LEU A 18 6.59 -4.12 5.03
N ASP A 19 6.30 -5.32 4.52
CA ASP A 19 6.16 -5.56 3.07
C ASP A 19 4.97 -4.77 2.47
N LEU A 20 3.82 -4.73 3.16
CA LEU A 20 2.67 -3.95 2.71
C LEU A 20 2.94 -2.44 2.76
N GLU A 21 3.54 -1.94 3.83
CA GLU A 21 3.95 -0.53 3.96
C GLU A 21 4.91 -0.13 2.83
N TYR A 22 5.90 -0.98 2.55
CA TYR A 22 6.82 -0.77 1.43
C TYR A 22 6.10 -0.72 0.08
N LYS A 23 5.18 -1.66 -0.18
CA LYS A 23 4.37 -1.66 -1.41
C LYS A 23 3.49 -0.41 -1.54
N ILE A 24 2.90 0.06 -0.45
CA ILE A 24 2.11 1.30 -0.43
C ILE A 24 3.00 2.50 -0.77
N GLN A 25 4.20 2.59 -0.18
CA GLN A 25 5.16 3.65 -0.49
C GLN A 25 5.59 3.62 -1.97
N LEU A 26 5.87 2.43 -2.51
CA LEU A 26 6.26 2.27 -3.91
C LEU A 26 5.16 2.70 -4.87
N ILE A 27 3.90 2.33 -4.59
CA ILE A 27 2.75 2.81 -5.37
C ILE A 27 2.63 4.33 -5.26
N THR A 28 2.78 4.89 -4.06
CA THR A 28 2.72 6.35 -3.83
C THR A 28 3.76 7.10 -4.66
N GLN A 29 5.01 6.63 -4.67
CA GLN A 29 6.08 7.21 -5.50
C GLN A 29 5.78 7.09 -6.99
N THR A 30 5.31 5.92 -7.42
CA THR A 30 4.94 5.67 -8.82
C THR A 30 3.79 6.60 -9.26
N LYS A 31 2.78 6.81 -8.41
CA LYS A 31 1.69 7.75 -8.67
C LYS A 31 2.17 9.18 -8.81
N MET A 32 3.07 9.65 -7.95
CA MET A 32 3.64 11.00 -8.07
C MET A 32 4.34 11.19 -9.43
N GLY A 33 5.14 10.21 -9.87
CA GLY A 33 5.80 10.26 -11.18
C GLY A 33 4.82 10.21 -12.36
N LEU A 34 3.76 9.39 -12.27
CA LEU A 34 2.70 9.33 -13.28
C LEU A 34 1.91 10.64 -13.36
N SER A 35 1.57 11.24 -12.22
CA SER A 35 0.85 12.51 -12.17
C SER A 35 1.66 13.64 -12.80
N GLN A 36 2.98 13.68 -12.54
CA GLN A 36 3.88 14.62 -13.21
C GLN A 36 3.89 14.40 -14.73
N SER A 37 4.02 13.14 -15.17
CA SER A 37 3.99 12.80 -16.61
C SER A 37 2.68 13.22 -17.29
N VAL A 38 1.56 13.09 -16.59
CA VAL A 38 0.25 13.56 -17.10
C VAL A 38 0.21 15.08 -17.19
N SER A 39 0.74 15.79 -16.20
CA SER A 39 0.84 17.26 -16.21
C SER A 39 1.70 17.77 -17.38
N ASP A 40 2.86 17.15 -17.60
CA ASP A 40 3.76 17.53 -18.69
C ASP A 40 3.09 17.30 -20.06
N LEU A 41 2.37 16.18 -20.23
CA LEU A 41 1.61 15.90 -21.44
C LEU A 41 0.47 16.90 -21.68
N MET A 42 -0.20 17.38 -20.63
CA MET A 42 -1.23 18.42 -20.75
C MET A 42 -0.62 19.75 -21.19
N GLN A 43 0.54 20.11 -20.66
CA GLN A 43 1.23 21.34 -21.04
C GLN A 43 1.62 21.30 -22.53
N VAL A 44 2.25 20.21 -22.98
CA VAL A 44 2.64 20.03 -24.38
C VAL A 44 1.42 20.00 -25.31
N GLY A 45 0.31 19.41 -24.87
CA GLY A 45 -0.92 19.33 -25.68
C GLY A 45 -1.58 20.67 -25.97
N ASN A 46 -1.39 21.69 -25.11
CA ASN A 46 -1.99 23.02 -25.29
C ASN A 46 -1.35 23.82 -26.45
N ASP A 47 -0.14 23.44 -26.89
CA ASP A 47 0.58 24.13 -27.97
C ASP A 47 0.17 23.64 -29.37
N TYR A 48 -0.66 22.59 -29.46
CA TYR A 48 -1.09 21.99 -30.73
C TYR A 48 -2.56 22.28 -31.04
N ASP A 49 -2.90 22.36 -32.34
CA ASP A 49 -4.28 22.43 -32.81
C ASP A 49 -5.09 21.23 -32.27
N PRO A 50 -6.26 21.44 -31.65
CA PRO A 50 -7.15 20.39 -31.15
C PRO A 50 -7.46 19.28 -32.15
N GLU A 51 -7.55 19.60 -33.45
CA GLU A 51 -7.89 18.62 -34.49
C GLU A 51 -6.68 17.90 -35.08
N SER A 52 -5.46 18.26 -34.65
CA SER A 52 -4.25 17.62 -35.16
C SER A 52 -4.18 16.13 -34.76
N PRO A 53 -3.64 15.26 -35.62
CA PRO A 53 -3.40 13.85 -35.28
C PRO A 53 -2.56 13.69 -34.00
N THR A 54 -1.64 14.62 -33.74
CA THR A 54 -0.78 14.65 -32.56
C THR A 54 -1.58 14.85 -31.28
N THR A 55 -2.52 15.79 -31.26
CA THR A 55 -3.38 16.06 -30.10
C THR A 55 -4.27 14.87 -29.75
N LYS A 56 -4.84 14.21 -30.77
CA LYS A 56 -5.64 12.98 -30.58
C LYS A 56 -4.81 11.85 -29.99
N LEU A 57 -3.56 11.68 -30.41
CA LEU A 57 -2.64 10.69 -29.83
C LEU A 57 -2.27 11.03 -28.38
N LEU A 58 -2.03 12.31 -28.07
CA LEU A 58 -1.74 12.78 -26.71
C LEU A 58 -2.91 12.52 -25.77
N GLN A 59 -4.15 12.84 -26.19
CA GLN A 59 -5.35 12.53 -25.43
C GLN A 59 -5.52 11.03 -25.17
N GLN A 60 -5.26 10.17 -26.16
CA GLN A 60 -5.29 8.72 -25.95
C GLN A 60 -4.25 8.25 -24.93
N ARG A 61 -3.03 8.82 -24.96
CA ARG A 61 -1.99 8.51 -23.96
C ARG A 61 -2.43 8.97 -22.56
N GLN A 62 -2.98 10.17 -22.44
CA GLN A 62 -3.50 10.69 -21.18
C GLN A 62 -4.60 9.79 -20.61
N ALA A 63 -5.55 9.35 -21.45
CA ALA A 63 -6.61 8.44 -21.03
C ALA A 63 -6.04 7.11 -20.50
N LYS A 64 -5.04 6.54 -21.18
CA LYS A 64 -4.36 5.32 -20.71
C LYS A 64 -3.64 5.53 -19.37
N LEU A 65 -2.94 6.65 -19.20
CA LEU A 65 -2.26 6.97 -17.95
C LEU A 65 -3.24 7.15 -16.79
N LYS A 66 -4.39 7.80 -17.04
CA LYS A 66 -5.46 7.94 -16.04
C LYS A 66 -6.04 6.58 -15.61
N VAL A 67 -6.23 5.65 -16.54
CA VAL A 67 -6.67 4.29 -16.21
C VAL A 67 -5.62 3.54 -15.38
N LEU A 68 -4.34 3.72 -15.68
CA LEU A 68 -3.25 3.13 -14.88
C LEU A 68 -3.23 3.72 -13.46
N GLU A 69 -3.40 5.03 -13.33
CA GLU A 69 -3.49 5.71 -12.03
C GLU A 69 -4.65 5.16 -11.19
N GLN A 70 -5.84 4.99 -11.78
CA GLN A 70 -6.99 4.39 -11.10
C GLN A 70 -6.72 2.95 -10.64
N LYS A 71 -6.01 2.15 -11.44
CA LYS A 71 -5.62 0.78 -11.05
C LYS A 71 -4.65 0.78 -9.88
N LEU A 72 -3.67 1.69 -9.88
CA LEU A 72 -2.74 1.85 -8.77
C LEU A 72 -3.46 2.27 -7.48
N ASP A 73 -4.48 3.14 -7.59
CA ASP A 73 -5.32 3.53 -6.45
C ASP A 73 -6.09 2.35 -5.86
N MET A 74 -6.73 1.54 -6.71
CA MET A 74 -7.40 0.33 -6.26
C MET A 74 -6.43 -0.61 -5.55
N GLN A 75 -5.23 -0.84 -6.11
CA GLN A 75 -4.21 -1.70 -5.50
C GLN A 75 -3.71 -1.14 -4.16
N MET A 76 -3.49 0.18 -4.08
CA MET A 76 -3.10 0.82 -2.83
C MET A 76 -4.18 0.66 -1.76
N GLN A 77 -5.45 0.84 -2.13
CA GLN A 77 -6.57 0.66 -1.21
C GLN A 77 -6.67 -0.79 -0.72
N GLU A 78 -6.46 -1.77 -1.59
CA GLU A 78 -6.39 -3.18 -1.19
C GLU A 78 -5.25 -3.43 -0.20
N TYR A 79 -4.05 -2.89 -0.44
CA TYR A 79 -2.93 -3.04 0.49
C TYR A 79 -3.18 -2.35 1.82
N GLN A 80 -3.78 -1.16 1.82
CA GLN A 80 -4.19 -0.47 3.05
C GLN A 80 -5.22 -1.26 3.84
N ASN A 81 -6.20 -1.88 3.16
CA ASN A 81 -7.19 -2.73 3.82
C ASN A 81 -6.54 -3.97 4.43
N ARG A 82 -5.62 -4.62 3.71
CA ARG A 82 -4.85 -5.77 4.23
C ARG A 82 -3.99 -5.36 5.42
N LEU A 83 -3.33 -4.20 5.35
CA LEU A 83 -2.49 -3.69 6.44
C LEU A 83 -3.33 -3.51 7.72
N LYS A 84 -4.52 -2.89 7.62
CA LYS A 84 -5.44 -2.75 8.76
C LYS A 84 -5.85 -4.09 9.37
N MET A 85 -6.07 -5.11 8.55
CA MET A 85 -6.40 -6.45 9.06
C MET A 85 -5.21 -7.07 9.81
N ILE A 86 -4.01 -6.94 9.26
CA ILE A 86 -2.79 -7.46 9.87
C ILE A 86 -2.45 -6.69 11.15
N ASP A 87 -2.63 -5.38 11.18
CA ASP A 87 -2.47 -4.55 12.38
C ASP A 87 -3.39 -5.05 13.50
N ALA A 88 -4.68 -5.28 13.19
CA ALA A 88 -5.63 -5.82 14.16
C ALA A 88 -5.24 -7.23 14.66
N GLU A 89 -4.74 -8.10 13.77
CA GLU A 89 -4.25 -9.42 14.15
C GLU A 89 -2.99 -9.34 15.02
N TYR A 90 -2.07 -8.44 14.68
CA TYR A 90 -0.84 -8.19 15.41
C TYR A 90 -1.15 -7.74 16.84
N ASP A 91 -2.01 -6.74 16.99
CA ASP A 91 -2.40 -6.19 18.30
C ASP A 91 -3.10 -7.24 19.16
N SER A 92 -3.93 -8.09 18.55
CA SER A 92 -4.58 -9.22 19.22
C SER A 92 -3.56 -10.26 19.71
N CYS A 93 -2.61 -10.66 18.85
CA CYS A 93 -1.55 -11.61 19.19
C CYS A 93 -0.64 -11.05 20.30
N GLN A 94 -0.29 -9.77 20.22
CA GLN A 94 0.53 -9.08 21.21
C GLN A 94 -0.18 -9.05 22.57
N SER A 95 -1.44 -8.63 22.59
CA SER A 95 -2.25 -8.59 23.80
C SER A 95 -2.41 -9.97 24.45
N MET A 96 -2.55 -11.03 23.63
CA MET A 96 -2.65 -12.39 24.13
C MET A 96 -1.31 -12.88 24.70
N MET A 97 -0.20 -12.53 24.07
CA MET A 97 1.15 -12.83 24.58
C MET A 97 1.38 -12.16 25.94
N ASP A 98 1.03 -10.88 26.07
CA ASP A 98 1.20 -10.12 27.32
C ASP A 98 0.37 -10.72 28.46
N LYS A 99 -0.88 -11.14 28.18
CA LYS A 99 -1.72 -11.85 29.16
C LYS A 99 -1.11 -13.19 29.59
N ASN A 100 -0.59 -13.97 28.64
CA ASN A 100 0.05 -15.25 28.92
C ASN A 100 1.33 -15.09 29.74
N ILE A 101 2.11 -14.03 29.48
CA ILE A 101 3.27 -13.64 30.28
C ILE A 101 2.82 -13.31 31.71
N GLN A 102 1.86 -12.39 31.87
CA GLN A 102 1.37 -11.97 33.19
C GLN A 102 0.81 -13.13 34.02
N SER A 103 0.04 -14.03 33.41
CA SER A 103 -0.48 -15.20 34.12
C SER A 103 0.64 -16.15 34.53
N SER A 104 1.61 -16.42 33.66
CA SER A 104 2.73 -17.32 33.95
C SER A 104 3.60 -16.82 35.12
N PHE A 105 3.82 -15.51 35.24
CA PHE A 105 4.58 -14.91 36.34
C PHE A 105 3.78 -14.79 37.65
N LYS A 106 2.44 -14.71 37.60
CA LYS A 106 1.59 -14.72 38.80
C LYS A 106 1.52 -16.08 39.48
N TYR A 107 1.69 -17.18 38.73
CA TYR A 107 1.70 -18.53 39.31
C TYR A 107 3.06 -18.94 39.90
N SER A 108 4.13 -18.16 39.69
CA SER A 108 5.46 -18.44 40.26
C SER A 108 5.77 -17.66 41.55
N SER A 109 4.77 -17.06 42.18
CA SER A 109 4.88 -16.26 43.41
C SER A 109 4.10 -16.88 44.57
#